data_AF-A0A6V7H4P0-F1
#
_entry.id   AF-A0A6V7H4P0-F1
#
_cell.length_a   1.000
_cell.length_b   1.000
_cell.length_c   1.000
_cell.angle_alpha   90.00
_cell.angle_beta   90.00
_cell.angle_gamma   90.00
#
_symmetry.space_group_name_H-M   'P 1'
#
loop_
_entity.id
_entity.type
_entity.pdbx_description
1 polymer ?
#
loop_
_entity_poly.entity_id
_entity_poly.type
_entity_poly.pdbx_seq_one_letter_code
_entity_poly.pdbx_strand_id
1 'polypeptide(L)'
;ELKSLNRLLLKNIANDNYTLKQVKDNHVKVQVNTPETYRKFTLALKEKNADFYTYQLKKNRSYKVVLRKMHPRTNISSIINELKELNHQLTI
;
A
#
# COMPACT_ATOMS: atom_id res chain seq x y z
N GLU A 1 12.75 -14.60 17.73
CA GLU A 1 11.76 -13.58 17.31
C GLU A 1 10.78 -14.05 16.23
N LEU A 2 11.24 -14.73 15.16
CA LEU A 2 10.37 -15.25 14.07
C LEU A 2 9.19 -16.14 14.54
N LYS A 3 9.41 -16.97 15.57
CA LYS A 3 8.39 -17.89 16.11
C LYS A 3 7.20 -17.16 16.74
N SER A 4 7.40 -15.97 17.30
CA SER A 4 6.33 -15.22 17.97
C SER A 4 5.35 -14.60 16.97
N LEU A 5 5.90 -13.96 15.93
CA LEU A 5 5.12 -13.38 14.82
C LEU A 5 4.30 -14.45 14.09
N ASN A 6 4.92 -15.60 13.84
CA ASN A 6 4.28 -16.74 13.17
C ASN A 6 3.07 -17.28 13.96
N ARG A 7 3.22 -17.39 15.28
CA ARG A 7 2.17 -17.90 16.17
C ARG A 7 1.00 -16.94 16.36
N LEU A 8 1.26 -15.64 16.43
CA LEU A 8 0.23 -14.63 16.75
C LEU A 8 -0.60 -14.19 15.54
N LEU A 9 0.04 -13.92 14.39
CA LEU A 9 -0.65 -13.32 13.24
C LEU A 9 -1.16 -14.35 12.24
N LEU A 10 -0.42 -15.44 12.01
CA LEU A 10 -0.71 -16.28 10.83
C LEU A 10 -1.60 -17.46 11.16
N LYS A 11 -1.50 -18.01 12.37
CA LYS A 11 -2.36 -19.12 12.82
C LYS A 11 -3.85 -18.76 12.88
N ASN A 12 -4.19 -17.48 13.10
CA ASN A 12 -5.57 -17.00 13.16
C ASN A 12 -6.13 -16.56 11.80
N ILE A 13 -5.27 -16.19 10.85
CA ILE A 13 -5.70 -15.50 9.61
C ILE A 13 -5.63 -16.42 8.39
N ALA A 14 -4.67 -17.34 8.36
CA ALA A 14 -4.48 -18.24 7.25
C ALA A 14 -4.32 -19.67 7.77
N ASN A 15 -5.32 -20.52 7.49
CA ASN A 15 -5.26 -21.98 7.66
C ASN A 15 -4.19 -22.54 6.70
N ASP A 16 -2.92 -22.34 7.05
CA ASP A 16 -1.71 -22.92 6.46
C ASP A 16 -1.41 -22.58 4.99
N ASN A 17 -2.21 -21.73 4.34
CA ASN A 17 -2.01 -21.29 2.95
C ASN A 17 -1.07 -20.09 2.78
N TYR A 18 0.04 -20.07 3.53
CA TYR A 18 1.03 -19.00 3.45
C TYR A 18 2.46 -19.54 3.53
N THR A 19 3.38 -18.85 2.88
CA THR A 19 4.82 -19.11 2.95
C THR A 19 5.50 -17.94 3.63
N LEU A 20 6.31 -18.22 4.65
CA LEU A 20 7.17 -17.24 5.30
C LEU A 20 8.61 -17.44 4.87
N LYS A 21 9.29 -16.33 4.58
CA LYS A 21 10.73 -16.32 4.36
C LYS A 21 11.33 -15.18 5.17
N GLN A 22 12.35 -15.49 5.96
CA GLN A 22 13.17 -14.45 6.58
C GLN A 22 14.06 -13.83 5.50
N VAL A 23 14.07 -12.51 5.44
CA VAL A 23 14.90 -11.71 4.55
C VAL A 23 16.03 -11.09 5.37
N LYS A 24 17.08 -10.59 4.70
CA LYS A 24 18.13 -9.80 5.34
C LYS A 24 17.54 -8.60 6.11
N ASP A 25 18.29 -8.11 7.08
CA ASP A 25 17.94 -6.95 7.93
C ASP A 25 16.68 -7.15 8.79
N ASN A 26 16.53 -8.35 9.35
CA ASN A 26 15.44 -8.71 10.28
C ASN A 26 14.01 -8.54 9.70
N HIS A 27 13.89 -8.47 8.38
CA HIS A 27 12.61 -8.40 7.69
C HIS A 27 12.01 -9.79 7.46
N VAL A 28 10.68 -9.87 7.50
CA VAL A 28 9.94 -11.11 7.22
C VAL A 28 9.06 -10.91 6.00
N LYS A 29 9.24 -11.76 4.99
CA LYS A 29 8.38 -11.82 3.82
C LYS A 29 7.28 -12.84 4.04
N VAL A 30 6.04 -12.37 3.95
CA VAL A 30 4.84 -13.20 3.97
C VAL A 30 4.28 -13.30 2.57
N GLN A 31 4.13 -14.52 2.05
CA GLN A 31 3.50 -14.78 0.76
C GLN A 31 2.22 -15.57 1.02
N VAL A 32 1.09 -15.05 0.56
CA VAL A 32 -0.22 -15.70 0.68
C VAL A 32 -0.70 -16.15 -0.69
N ASN A 33 -1.36 -17.30 -0.74
CA ASN A 33 -1.79 -17.90 -2.00
C ASN A 33 -3.13 -17.32 -2.51
N THR A 34 -3.93 -16.71 -1.64
CA THR A 34 -5.25 -16.19 -1.99
C THR A 34 -5.37 -14.67 -1.76
N PRO A 35 -6.10 -13.95 -2.62
CA PRO A 35 -6.29 -12.49 -2.46
C PRO A 35 -7.13 -12.14 -1.22
N GLU A 36 -8.03 -13.02 -0.79
CA GLU A 36 -8.85 -12.78 0.41
C GLU A 36 -8.03 -12.82 1.70
N THR A 37 -7.12 -13.79 1.82
CA THR A 37 -6.21 -13.87 2.97
C THR A 37 -5.25 -12.69 3.00
N TYR A 38 -4.80 -12.20 1.84
CA TYR A 38 -4.01 -10.98 1.72
C TYR A 38 -4.73 -9.75 2.29
N ARG A 39 -6.01 -9.57 1.95
CA ARG A 39 -6.82 -8.46 2.45
C ARG A 39 -7.00 -8.53 3.96
N LYS A 40 -7.36 -9.70 4.50
CA LYS A 40 -7.51 -9.93 5.95
C LYS A 40 -6.20 -9.67 6.70
N PHE A 41 -5.08 -10.13 6.15
CA PHE A 41 -3.75 -9.92 6.72
C PHE A 41 -3.36 -8.45 6.75
N THR A 42 -3.58 -7.73 5.64
CA THR A 42 -3.30 -6.29 5.56
C THR A 42 -4.14 -5.49 6.56
N LEU A 43 -5.42 -5.84 6.74
CA LEU A 43 -6.29 -5.20 7.74
C LEU A 43 -5.80 -5.45 9.16
N ALA A 44 -5.49 -6.70 9.50
CA ALA A 44 -4.98 -7.05 10.82
C ALA A 44 -3.65 -6.34 11.16
N LEU A 45 -2.75 -6.21 10.18
CA LEU A 45 -1.51 -5.45 10.36
C LEU A 45 -1.74 -3.95 10.56
N LYS A 46 -2.72 -3.36 9.86
CA LYS A 46 -3.13 -1.97 10.07
C LYS A 46 -3.73 -1.76 11.46
N GLU A 47 -4.61 -2.65 11.92
CA GLU A 47 -5.19 -2.58 13.27
C GLU A 47 -4.14 -2.65 14.37
N LYS A 48 -3.05 -3.40 14.12
CA LYS A 48 -1.93 -3.51 15.04
C LYS A 48 -0.90 -2.38 14.92
N ASN A 49 -1.13 -1.38 14.05
CA ASN A 49 -0.20 -0.28 13.76
C ASN A 49 1.24 -0.78 13.53
N ALA A 50 1.39 -1.92 12.85
CA ALA A 50 2.70 -2.45 12.52
C ALA A 50 3.26 -1.75 11.26
N ASP A 51 4.57 -1.58 11.19
CA ASP A 51 5.24 -1.15 9.96
C ASP A 51 5.36 -2.33 8.98
N PHE A 52 4.78 -2.19 7.79
CA PHE A 52 4.85 -3.21 6.76
C PHE A 52 4.81 -2.62 5.35
N TYR A 53 5.42 -3.36 4.42
CA TYR A 53 5.34 -3.07 3.00
C TYR A 53 4.18 -3.87 2.38
N THR A 54 3.28 -3.19 1.68
CA THR A 54 2.13 -3.80 1.00
C THR A 54 2.19 -3.57 -0.49
N TYR A 55 1.84 -4.59 -1.26
CA TYR A 55 1.59 -4.47 -2.68
C TYR A 55 0.25 -3.76 -2.93
N GLN A 56 0.28 -2.77 -3.83
CA GLN A 56 -0.90 -2.11 -4.37
C GLN A 56 -0.99 -2.37 -5.88
N LEU A 57 -2.20 -2.63 -6.38
CA LEU A 57 -2.45 -2.75 -7.82
C LEU A 57 -2.05 -1.44 -8.51
N LYS A 58 -1.43 -1.55 -9.70
CA LYS A 58 -1.01 -0.38 -10.49
C LYS A 58 -2.14 0.63 -10.72
N LYS A 59 -3.37 0.16 -10.91
CA LYS A 59 -4.57 1.00 -11.09
C LYS A 59 -4.94 1.82 -9.85
N ASN A 60 -4.59 1.32 -8.65
CA ASN A 60 -4.95 1.94 -7.38
C ASN A 60 -3.79 2.78 -6.80
N ARG A 61 -2.63 2.78 -7.45
CA ARG A 61 -1.47 3.54 -6.98
C ARG A 61 -1.63 4.99 -7.41
N SER A 62 -1.42 5.92 -6.48
CA SER A 62 -1.34 7.34 -6.80
C SER A 62 -0.25 7.58 -7.84
N TYR A 63 -0.58 8.32 -8.90
CA TYR A 63 0.37 8.69 -9.93
C TYR A 63 0.94 10.08 -9.64
N LYS A 64 2.22 10.28 -9.99
CA LYS A 64 2.89 11.58 -9.91
C LYS A 64 3.09 12.08 -11.33
N VAL A 65 2.48 13.22 -11.65
CA VAL A 65 2.58 13.87 -12.96
C VAL A 65 3.26 15.21 -12.79
N VAL A 66 4.13 15.56 -13.74
CA VAL A 66 4.80 16.87 -13.78
C VAL A 66 4.33 17.59 -15.03
N LEU A 67 3.61 18.69 -14.85
CA LEU A 67 3.19 19.55 -15.94
C LEU A 67 4.36 20.46 -16.33
N ARG A 68 4.74 20.47 -17.61
CA ARG A 68 5.88 21.24 -18.14
C ARG A 68 5.39 22.20 -19.23
N LYS A 69 6.17 23.25 -19.49
CA LYS A 69 5.92 24.27 -20.53
C LYS A 69 4.61 25.05 -20.35
N MET A 70 4.22 25.33 -19.11
CA MET A 70 3.15 26.29 -18.86
C MET A 70 3.69 27.72 -18.96
N HIS A 71 2.84 28.62 -19.44
CA HIS A 71 3.17 30.04 -19.46
C HIS A 71 3.27 30.55 -18.01
N PRO A 72 4.28 31.37 -17.64
CA PRO A 72 4.47 31.82 -16.26
C PRO A 72 3.29 32.61 -15.66
N ARG A 73 2.42 33.16 -16.51
CA ARG A 73 1.17 33.84 -16.07
C ARG A 73 0.02 32.90 -15.74
N THR A 74 0.14 31.60 -16.04
CA THR A 74 -0.90 30.63 -15.73
C THR A 74 -0.95 30.41 -14.22
N ASN A 75 -2.10 30.70 -13.61
CA ASN A 75 -2.28 30.59 -12.17
C ASN A 75 -2.42 29.12 -11.75
N ILE A 76 -1.65 28.72 -10.74
CA ILE A 76 -1.68 27.37 -10.14
C ILE A 76 -3.08 27.03 -9.62
N SER A 77 -3.81 28.00 -9.06
CA SER A 77 -5.17 27.80 -8.55
C SER A 77 -6.18 27.41 -9.64
N SER A 78 -6.03 27.93 -10.87
CA SER A 78 -6.89 27.54 -12.00
C SER A 78 -6.70 26.07 -12.35
N ILE A 79 -5.44 25.63 -12.42
CA ILE A 79 -5.08 24.25 -12.76
C ILE A 79 -5.62 23.27 -11.70
N ILE A 80 -5.55 23.64 -10.41
CA ILE A 80 -6.10 22.83 -9.33
C ILE A 80 -7.61 22.68 -9.47
N ASN A 81 -8.32 23.76 -9.81
CA ASN A 81 -9.78 23.74 -9.96
C ASN A 81 -10.19 22.89 -11.16
N GLU A 82 -9.55 23.06 -12.32
CA GLU A 82 -9.81 22.25 -13.52
C GLU A 82 -9.56 20.75 -13.27
N LEU A 83 -8.48 20.41 -12.56
CA LEU A 83 -8.19 19.01 -12.20
C LEU A 83 -9.22 18.44 -11.22
N LYS A 84 -9.76 19.26 -10.31
CA LYS A 84 -10.86 18.85 -9.43
C LYS A 84 -12.15 18.60 -10.21
N GLU A 85 -12.47 19.42 -11.21
CA GLU A 85 -13.62 19.22 -12.11
C GLU A 85 -13.50 17.90 -12.89
N LEU A 86 -12.28 17.50 -13.24
CA LEU A 86 -11.98 16.20 -13.85
C LEU A 86 -12.02 15.01 -12.85
N ASN A 87 -12.52 15.22 -11.63
CA ASN A 87 -12.58 14.23 -10.54
C ASN A 87 -11.21 13.70 -10.08
N HIS A 88 -10.15 14.51 -10.19
CA HIS A 88 -8.85 14.15 -9.64
C HIS A 88 -8.66 14.71 -8.22
N GLN A 89 -8.28 13.83 -7.29
CA GLN A 89 -7.87 14.23 -5.94
C GLN A 89 -6.37 14.55 -5.95
N LEU A 90 -6.04 15.80 -5.62
CA LEU A 90 -4.68 16.31 -5.61
C LEU A 90 -4.17 16.40 -4.18
N THR A 91 -2.91 16.01 -3.99
CA THR A 91 -2.12 16.30 -2.78
C THR A 91 -0.94 17.14 -3.25
N ILE A 92 -0.88 18.40 -2.79
CA ILE A 92 0.12 19.40 -3.19
C ILE A 92 1.25 19.37 -2.17
#